data_AF-A0AAP3QIR4-F1
#
_entry.id   AF-A0AAP3QIR4-F1
#
_cell.length_a   1.000
_cell.length_b   1.000
_cell.length_c   1.000
_cell.angle_alpha   90.00
_cell.angle_beta   90.00
_cell.angle_gamma   90.00
#
_symmetry.space_group_name_H-M   'P 1'
#
loop_
_entity.id
_entity.type
_entity.pdbx_description
1 polymer ?
#
loop_
_entity_poly.entity_id
_entity_poly.type
_entity_poly.pdbx_seq_one_letter_code
_entity_poly.pdbx_strand_id
1 'polypeptide(L)'
;MIYNEKKVEMLRQRYPEGTRICLDSMDNDPRPIPPGTKGIVQFVDDAGTLHCKFDNGRTLGVIPDVDKFHKIEQEQAMADEQEKSEEITETEGFEESEEMEMSM
;
A
#
# COMPACT_ATOMS: atom_id res chain seq x y z
N MET A 1 -7.80 -10.00 10.08
CA MET A 1 -7.47 -8.56 10.17
C MET A 1 -8.71 -7.79 9.79
N ILE A 2 -9.25 -6.95 10.67
CA ILE A 2 -10.42 -6.10 10.36
C ILE A 2 -9.87 -4.78 9.84
N TYR A 3 -10.01 -4.50 8.55
CA TYR A 3 -9.73 -3.17 8.03
C TYR A 3 -10.78 -2.21 8.60
N ASN A 4 -10.32 -1.10 9.17
CA ASN A 4 -11.20 -0.06 9.70
C ASN A 4 -11.78 0.73 8.52
N GLU A 5 -13.05 1.14 8.56
CA GLU A 5 -13.71 1.88 7.45
C GLU A 5 -12.91 3.10 6.99
N LYS A 6 -12.30 3.83 7.93
CA LYS A 6 -11.40 4.96 7.63
C LYS A 6 -10.20 4.57 6.75
N LYS A 7 -9.63 3.37 6.97
CA LYS A 7 -8.49 2.87 6.19
C LYS A 7 -8.95 2.49 4.78
N VAL A 8 -10.12 1.89 4.64
CA VAL A 8 -10.72 1.58 3.33
C VAL A 8 -11.00 2.86 2.54
N GLU A 9 -11.54 3.89 3.19
CA GLU A 9 -11.82 5.16 2.53
C GLU A 9 -10.54 5.84 2.04
N MET A 10 -9.47 5.83 2.84
CA MET A 10 -8.15 6.29 2.41
C MET A 10 -7.60 5.47 1.23
N LEU A 11 -7.82 4.15 1.20
CA LEU A 11 -7.42 3.30 0.07
C LEU A 11 -8.22 3.63 -1.20
N ARG A 12 -9.53 3.86 -1.08
CA ARG A 12 -10.37 4.30 -2.21
C ARG A 12 -9.91 5.64 -2.79
N GLN A 13 -9.48 6.57 -1.92
CA GLN A 13 -8.92 7.85 -2.36
C GLN A 13 -7.52 7.72 -2.96
N ARG A 14 -6.69 6.78 -2.47
CA ARG A 14 -5.33 6.54 -2.97
C ARG A 14 -5.28 5.71 -4.24
N TYR A 15 -6.26 4.85 -4.45
CA TYR A 15 -6.36 3.99 -5.61
C TYR A 15 -7.78 4.04 -6.18
N PRO A 16 -8.15 5.14 -6.86
CA PRO A 16 -9.44 5.25 -7.52
C PRO A 16 -9.58 4.21 -8.65
N GLU A 17 -10.83 3.93 -9.03
CA GLU A 17 -11.15 3.15 -10.23
C GLU A 17 -10.42 3.71 -11.46
N GLY A 18 -9.83 2.83 -12.25
CA GLY A 18 -9.02 3.20 -13.43
C GLY A 18 -7.53 3.37 -13.13
N THR A 19 -7.10 3.36 -11.86
CA THR A 19 -5.67 3.43 -11.51
C THR A 19 -4.92 2.25 -12.10
N ARG A 20 -3.82 2.53 -12.81
CA ARG A 20 -2.96 1.49 -13.37
C ARG A 20 -1.90 1.08 -12.34
N ILE A 21 -1.81 -0.22 -12.08
CA ILE A 21 -0.85 -0.80 -11.13
C ILE A 21 -0.02 -1.89 -11.80
N CYS A 22 1.16 -2.14 -11.26
CA CYS A 22 2.05 -3.22 -11.67
C CYS A 22 2.35 -4.08 -10.46
N LEU A 23 2.06 -5.38 -10.57
CA LEU A 23 2.30 -6.35 -9.51
C LEU A 23 3.75 -6.82 -9.58
N ASP A 24 4.53 -6.61 -8.52
CA ASP A 24 5.93 -7.03 -8.43
C ASP A 24 6.07 -8.41 -7.83
N SER A 25 5.27 -8.75 -6.82
CA SER A 25 5.28 -10.09 -6.23
C SER A 25 3.99 -10.32 -5.48
N MET A 26 3.49 -11.55 -5.57
CA MET A 26 2.33 -12.00 -4.82
C MET A 26 2.77 -13.05 -3.81
N ASP A 27 2.47 -12.81 -2.54
CA ASP A 27 2.70 -13.82 -1.50
C ASP A 27 1.44 -14.69 -1.43
N ASN A 28 1.63 -16.02 -1.41
CA ASN A 28 0.56 -16.98 -1.08
C ASN A 28 -0.51 -17.32 -2.16
N ASP A 29 -0.25 -17.14 -3.47
CA ASP A 29 -1.17 -17.59 -4.53
C ASP A 29 -0.75 -18.95 -5.13
N PRO A 30 -1.65 -19.95 -5.24
CA PRO A 30 -1.35 -21.25 -5.88
C PRO A 30 -1.10 -21.14 -7.39
N ARG A 31 -1.48 -20.02 -8.03
CA ARG A 31 -1.16 -19.69 -9.43
C ARG A 31 -0.66 -18.24 -9.49
N PRO A 32 0.60 -17.98 -9.11
CA PRO A 32 1.13 -16.64 -9.08
C PRO A 32 1.09 -16.02 -10.48
N ILE A 33 0.68 -14.76 -10.54
CA ILE A 33 0.84 -13.94 -11.73
C ILE A 33 2.33 -13.56 -11.84
N PRO A 34 2.93 -13.60 -13.05
CA PRO A 34 4.32 -13.21 -13.19
C PRO A 34 4.55 -11.75 -12.72
N PRO A 35 5.68 -11.50 -12.05
CA PRO A 35 6.06 -10.16 -11.63
C PRO A 35 6.20 -9.25 -12.85
N GLY A 36 5.81 -7.99 -12.71
CA GLY A 36 5.75 -7.03 -13.81
C GLY A 36 4.42 -7.04 -14.59
N THR A 37 3.42 -7.83 -14.15
CA THR A 37 2.11 -7.83 -14.80
C THR A 37 1.35 -6.56 -14.42
N LYS A 38 0.92 -5.84 -15.44
CA LYS A 38 0.15 -4.61 -15.31
C LYS A 38 -1.34 -4.93 -15.19
N GLY A 39 -2.04 -4.10 -14.42
CA GLY A 39 -3.47 -4.22 -14.21
C GLY A 39 -4.11 -2.85 -13.95
N ILE A 40 -5.43 -2.85 -13.95
CA ILE A 40 -6.26 -1.68 -13.68
C ILE A 40 -7.09 -1.96 -12.43
N VAL A 41 -7.06 -1.06 -11.46
CA VAL A 41 -7.95 -1.09 -10.29
C VAL A 41 -9.38 -0.87 -10.76
N GLN A 42 -10.30 -1.79 -10.47
CA GLN A 42 -11.73 -1.60 -10.73
C GLN A 42 -12.41 -1.01 -9.50
N PHE A 43 -12.19 -1.55 -8.31
CA PHE A 43 -12.80 -1.04 -7.08
C PHE A 43 -12.03 -1.52 -5.85
N VAL A 44 -12.32 -0.92 -4.70
CA VAL A 44 -11.80 -1.35 -3.39
C VAL A 44 -12.97 -1.80 -2.52
N ASP A 45 -12.96 -3.06 -2.09
CA ASP A 45 -13.97 -3.62 -1.20
C ASP A 45 -13.85 -3.08 0.22
N ASP A 46 -14.91 -3.24 1.01
CA ASP A 46 -14.97 -2.82 2.41
C ASP A 46 -13.99 -3.59 3.32
N ALA A 47 -13.37 -4.65 2.80
CA ALA A 47 -12.27 -5.36 3.44
C ALA A 47 -10.88 -4.71 3.20
N GLY A 48 -10.79 -3.62 2.43
CA GLY A 48 -9.52 -2.97 2.08
C GLY A 48 -8.71 -3.72 1.01
N THR A 49 -9.38 -4.56 0.22
CA THR A 49 -8.77 -5.30 -0.89
C THR A 49 -9.04 -4.57 -2.21
N LEU A 50 -8.01 -4.34 -3.00
CA LEU A 50 -8.12 -3.70 -4.31
C LEU A 50 -8.42 -4.75 -5.37
N HIS A 51 -9.62 -4.72 -5.93
CA HIS A 51 -9.99 -5.60 -7.03
C HIS A 51 -9.43 -5.07 -8.33
N CYS A 52 -8.38 -5.72 -8.82
CA CYS A 52 -7.64 -5.29 -10.01
C CYS A 52 -7.84 -6.29 -11.15
N LYS A 53 -7.99 -5.77 -12.37
CA LYS A 53 -8.03 -6.54 -13.60
C LYS A 53 -6.68 -6.46 -14.29
N PHE A 54 -5.97 -7.58 -14.34
CA PHE A 54 -4.66 -7.69 -14.97
C PHE A 54 -4.78 -7.90 -16.49
N ASP A 55 -3.77 -7.45 -17.24
CA ASP A 55 -3.71 -7.59 -18.70
C ASP A 55 -3.67 -9.05 -19.17
N ASN A 56 -3.28 -9.98 -18.28
CA ASN A 56 -3.36 -11.42 -18.53
C ASN A 56 -4.81 -11.96 -18.57
N GLY A 57 -5.81 -11.10 -18.37
CA GLY A 57 -7.23 -11.45 -18.36
C GLY A 57 -7.75 -11.97 -17.02
N ARG A 58 -6.90 -12.08 -16.00
CA ARG A 58 -7.29 -12.46 -14.64
C ARG A 58 -7.69 -11.23 -13.84
N THR A 59 -8.69 -11.39 -13.00
CA THR A 59 -9.06 -10.43 -11.96
C THR A 59 -8.61 -10.99 -10.63
N LEU A 60 -7.90 -10.20 -9.85
CA LEU A 60 -7.37 -10.61 -8.56
C LEU A 60 -7.41 -9.44 -7.57
N GLY A 61 -7.66 -9.79 -6.31
CA GLY A 61 -7.63 -8.85 -5.19
C GLY A 61 -6.20 -8.65 -4.73
N VAL A 62 -5.77 -7.39 -4.65
CA VAL A 62 -4.43 -6.98 -4.21
C VAL A 62 -4.56 -6.25 -2.88
N ILE A 63 -3.76 -6.62 -1.89
CA ILE A 63 -3.79 -6.03 -0.56
C ILE A 63 -2.49 -5.25 -0.34
N PRO A 64 -2.51 -3.93 -0.08
CA PRO A 64 -1.31 -3.09 0.03
C PRO A 64 -0.39 -3.47 1.20
N ASP A 65 -0.90 -4.23 2.16
CA ASP A 65 -0.18 -4.69 3.35
C ASP A 65 0.48 -6.07 3.14
N VAL A 66 0.07 -6.81 2.11
CA VAL A 66 0.47 -8.21 1.88
C VAL A 66 1.18 -8.38 0.53
N ASP A 67 0.62 -7.78 -0.52
CA ASP A 67 1.12 -7.87 -1.88
C ASP A 67 2.09 -6.74 -2.20
N LYS A 68 3.11 -7.04 -3.00
CA LYS A 68 4.07 -6.06 -3.49
C LYS A 68 3.63 -5.57 -4.85
N PHE A 69 3.25 -4.30 -4.92
CA PHE A 69 2.90 -3.64 -6.17
C PHE A 69 3.26 -2.16 -6.12
N HIS A 70 3.37 -1.56 -7.31
CA HIS A 70 3.53 -0.12 -7.46
C HIS A 70 2.51 0.44 -8.45
N LYS A 71 2.11 1.69 -8.24
CA LYS A 71 1.34 2.44 -9.23
C LYS A 71 2.23 2.73 -10.44
N ILE A 72 1.71 2.47 -11.62
CA ILE A 72 2.34 2.88 -12.87
C ILE A 72 1.49 3.99 -13.46
N GLU A 73 1.98 5.22 -13.41
CA GLU A 73 1.34 6.32 -14.12
C GLU A 73 1.49 6.03 -15.62
N GLN A 74 0.42 5.57 -16.27
CA GLN A 74 0.35 5.75 -17.71
C GLN A 74 0.25 7.26 -17.90
N GLU A 75 1.25 7.83 -18.56
CA GLU A 75 1.32 9.25 -18.86
C GLU A 75 0.10 9.71 -19.65
N GLN A 76 -0.96 10.02 -18.92
CA GLN A 76 -2.17 10.68 -19.36
C GLN A 76 -2.51 11.71 -18.29
N ALA A 77 -1.74 12.79 -18.36
CA ALA A 77 -2.13 14.16 -18.04
C ALA A 77 -2.79 14.43 -16.68
N MET A 78 -1.95 14.96 -15.79
CA MET A 78 -2.21 16.10 -14.88
C MET A 78 -3.19 15.88 -13.72
N ALA A 79 -2.66 16.15 -12.51
CA ALA A 79 -3.31 16.38 -11.22
C ALA A 79 -3.85 15.13 -10.50
N ASP A 80 -3.05 14.55 -9.60
CA ASP A 80 -3.29 14.70 -8.16
C ASP A 80 -2.08 14.19 -7.36
N GLU A 81 -1.48 15.15 -6.66
CA GLU A 81 -0.41 15.02 -5.68
C GLU A 81 -0.76 14.03 -4.56
N GLN A 82 -0.10 12.88 -4.53
CA GLN A 82 -0.06 12.03 -3.35
C GLN A 82 1.35 11.89 -2.79
N GLU A 83 1.69 12.91 -2.02
CA GLU A 83 2.53 12.74 -0.84
C GLU A 83 1.84 11.75 0.12
N LYS A 84 2.61 10.87 0.77
CA LYS A 84 2.57 10.60 2.23
C LYS A 84 3.02 9.18 2.61
N SER A 85 4.00 9.23 3.51
CA SER A 85 4.34 8.33 4.62
C SER A 85 5.10 7.04 4.33
N GLU A 86 6.42 7.14 4.38
CA GLU A 86 7.23 6.19 5.15
C GLU A 86 7.70 6.93 6.43
N GLU A 87 6.85 6.93 7.45
CA GLU A 87 7.24 7.19 8.83
C GLU A 87 7.03 5.88 9.58
N ILE A 88 8.14 5.29 10.04
CA ILE A 88 8.40 4.56 11.29
C ILE A 88 9.37 3.39 11.06
N THR A 89 10.58 3.50 11.63
CA THR A 89 11.21 2.36 12.30
C THR A 89 11.73 2.87 13.63
N GLU A 90 11.01 2.44 14.66
CA GLU A 90 11.37 2.09 16.05
C GLU A 90 12.89 2.06 16.32
N THR A 91 13.40 2.42 17.49
CA THR A 91 13.26 1.61 18.72
C THR A 91 13.54 2.39 20.01
N GLU A 92 12.73 2.14 21.03
CA GLU A 92 13.07 2.40 22.43
C GLU A 92 14.19 1.46 22.94
N GLY A 93 15.02 1.98 23.85
CA GLY A 93 16.02 1.27 24.66
C GLY A 93 16.76 2.28 25.53
N PHE A 94 16.23 2.60 26.71
CA PHE A 94 16.59 2.03 28.02
C PHE A 94 17.87 2.62 28.63
N GLU A 95 17.65 3.49 29.63
CA GLU A 95 18.42 3.80 30.85
C GLU A 95 19.93 4.16 30.77
N GLU A 96 20.28 5.36 31.27
CA GLU A 96 21.23 5.46 32.41
C GLU A 96 21.07 6.81 33.16
N SER A 97 20.72 6.65 34.45
CA SER A 97 20.82 7.50 35.65
C SER A 97 21.18 9.00 35.59
N GLU A 98 20.26 9.81 36.13
CA GLU A 98 20.39 10.60 37.38
C GLU A 98 21.61 11.52 37.67
N GLU A 99 21.24 12.76 38.05
CA GLU A 99 21.87 13.62 39.08
C GLU A 99 22.95 14.63 38.62
N MET A 100 22.43 15.67 37.98
CA MET A 100 22.73 17.10 38.15
C MET A 100 23.54 17.47 39.42
N GLU A 101 24.86 17.60 39.29
CA GLU A 101 25.69 18.28 40.30
C GLU A 101 25.45 19.80 40.17
N MET A 102 24.46 20.32 40.90
CA MET A 102 24.32 21.75 41.13
C MET A 102 25.41 22.24 42.09
N SER A 103 26.07 23.32 41.68
CA SER A 103 27.09 24.11 42.37
C SER A 103 26.94 24.26 43.89
N MET A 104 28.07 24.09 44.60
CA MET A 104 28.51 24.94 45.72
C MET A 104 30.02 25.19 45.62
#